data_AF-W0Q5S4-F1
#
_entry.id   AF-W0Q5S4-F1
#
_cell.length_a   1.000
_cell.length_b   1.000
_cell.length_c   1.000
_cell.angle_alpha   90.00
_cell.angle_beta   90.00
_cell.angle_gamma   90.00
#
_symmetry.space_group_name_H-M   'P 1'
#
loop_
_entity.id
_entity.type
_entity.pdbx_description
1 polymer ?
#
loop_
_entity_poly.entity_id
_entity_poly.type
_entity_poly.pdbx_seq_one_letter_code
_entity_poly.pdbx_strand_id
1 'polypeptide(L)'
;MNVFGFRCFHCDKSLAVGIHGFCSICQKQMKKQPYCTHCGMSSLAYRDYCGYCLKNEPKWQKLVRVGEYKPPLSHWIHRFKFQQQYWLDQALARQLLLAIKQAQREQGLRLPEVIMPVPLFWQRYWQRGFNQSELLSRWLAKWLNIPLDNQSLIRQRKTISQRDLSAAQRRKNLKRAFSYQPIREYKRVAIVDDVLTTGSTLNAICTELLKWNVEEIQVWVLARA
;
A
#
# COMPACT_ATOMS: atom_id res chain seq x y z
N MET A 1 18.76 -4.08 17.69
CA MET A 1 18.73 -4.93 16.48
C MET A 1 18.43 -6.35 16.90
N ASN A 2 17.59 -7.07 16.17
CA ASN A 2 17.26 -8.47 16.45
C ASN A 2 18.38 -9.36 15.88
N VAL A 3 19.56 -9.31 16.51
CA VAL A 3 20.84 -9.84 15.97
C VAL A 3 20.77 -11.35 15.71
N PHE A 4 19.85 -12.06 16.37
CA PHE A 4 19.63 -13.51 16.17
C PHE A 4 18.31 -13.85 15.46
N GLY A 5 17.55 -12.87 14.95
CA GLY A 5 16.43 -13.11 14.03
C GLY A 5 15.18 -13.84 14.58
N PHE A 6 15.20 -14.42 15.78
CA PHE A 6 14.10 -15.28 16.28
C PHE A 6 13.15 -14.60 17.26
N ARG A 7 12.93 -13.27 17.20
CA ARG A 7 11.98 -12.60 18.12
C ARG A 7 10.91 -11.82 17.37
N CYS A 8 9.69 -11.84 17.90
CA CYS A 8 8.56 -11.09 17.35
C CYS A 8 8.81 -9.59 17.48
N PHE A 9 8.73 -8.85 16.39
CA PHE A 9 8.90 -7.40 16.36
C PHE A 9 7.86 -6.64 17.20
N HIS A 10 6.73 -7.27 17.55
CA HIS A 10 5.70 -6.64 18.39
C HIS A 10 5.83 -6.98 19.89
N CYS A 11 5.91 -8.27 20.24
CA CYS A 11 5.84 -8.73 21.63
C CYS A 11 7.15 -9.31 22.18
N ASP A 12 8.21 -9.31 21.37
CA ASP A 12 9.56 -9.78 21.72
C ASP A 12 9.65 -11.26 22.16
N LYS A 13 8.57 -12.04 21.97
CA LYS A 13 8.56 -13.50 22.18
C LYS A 13 9.32 -14.22 21.07
N SER A 14 9.87 -15.39 21.39
CA SER A 14 10.60 -16.23 20.44
C SER A 14 9.71 -16.65 19.25
N LEU A 15 10.30 -16.74 18.06
CA LEU A 15 9.72 -17.18 16.81
C LEU A 15 10.43 -18.45 16.35
N ALA A 16 9.67 -19.49 16.06
CA ALA A 16 10.20 -20.68 15.38
C ALA A 16 10.78 -20.36 14.00
N VAL A 17 10.16 -19.39 13.30
CA VAL A 17 10.59 -18.94 11.97
C VAL A 17 10.83 -17.43 12.02
N GLY A 18 12.07 -17.04 12.28
CA GLY A 18 12.48 -15.66 12.51
C GLY A 18 12.12 -14.69 11.38
N ILE A 19 12.25 -15.14 10.14
CA ILE A 19 11.96 -14.36 8.93
C ILE A 19 10.49 -13.91 8.81
N HIS A 20 9.57 -14.46 9.62
CA HIS A 20 8.18 -13.98 9.68
C HIS A 20 8.04 -12.60 10.35
N GLY A 21 8.96 -12.24 11.25
CA GLY A 21 8.98 -10.97 11.98
C GLY A 21 7.85 -10.75 13.00
N PHE A 22 6.63 -11.23 12.74
CA PHE A 22 5.51 -11.17 13.67
C PHE A 22 5.03 -12.57 14.04
N CYS A 23 4.78 -12.84 15.33
CA CYS A 23 4.23 -14.13 15.76
C CYS A 23 2.73 -14.23 15.41
N SER A 24 2.21 -15.45 15.36
CA SER A 24 0.80 -15.72 15.05
C SER A 24 -0.18 -15.04 16.02
N ILE A 25 0.19 -14.92 17.30
CA ILE A 25 -0.63 -14.25 18.33
C ILE A 25 -0.75 -12.76 18.01
N CYS A 26 0.37 -12.07 17.76
CA CYS A 26 0.36 -10.65 17.42
C CYS A 26 -0.33 -10.37 16.09
N GLN A 27 -0.20 -11.28 15.12
CA GLN A 27 -0.92 -11.16 13.85
C GLN A 27 -2.44 -11.25 14.06
N LYS A 28 -2.92 -12.15 14.93
CA LYS A 28 -4.35 -12.28 15.27
C LYS A 28 -4.95 -11.06 15.98
N GLN A 29 -4.11 -10.22 16.60
CA GLN A 29 -4.58 -8.96 17.20
C GLN A 29 -5.00 -7.91 16.16
N MET A 30 -4.53 -8.02 14.91
CA MET A 30 -5.07 -7.22 13.83
C MET A 30 -6.48 -7.70 13.52
N LYS A 31 -7.49 -6.88 13.86
CA LYS A 31 -8.88 -7.16 13.52
C LYS A 31 -9.03 -7.26 12.00
N LYS A 32 -9.20 -8.49 11.51
CA LYS A 32 -9.67 -8.74 10.15
C LYS A 32 -11.16 -8.44 10.14
N GLN A 33 -11.56 -7.52 9.28
CA GLN A 33 -12.96 -7.19 9.10
C GLN A 33 -13.23 -7.00 7.63
N PRO A 34 -14.41 -7.42 7.14
CA PRO A 34 -14.81 -7.17 5.77
C PRO A 34 -14.76 -5.68 5.45
N TYR A 35 -14.54 -5.38 4.18
CA TYR A 35 -14.39 -4.02 3.73
C TYR A 35 -14.85 -3.85 2.28
N CYS A 36 -15.07 -2.60 1.91
CA CYS A 36 -15.34 -2.21 0.54
C CYS A 36 -14.10 -2.44 -0.33
N THR A 37 -14.17 -3.36 -1.28
CA THR A 37 -13.05 -3.75 -2.15
C THR A 37 -12.62 -2.64 -3.10
N HIS A 38 -13.32 -1.50 -3.18
CA HIS A 38 -12.86 -0.29 -3.86
C HIS A 38 -12.17 0.69 -2.90
N CYS A 39 -12.83 1.23 -1.87
CA CYS A 39 -12.23 2.30 -1.05
C CYS A 39 -11.53 1.81 0.24
N GLY A 40 -11.62 0.52 0.56
CA GLY A 40 -11.05 -0.07 1.78
C GLY A 40 -11.81 0.24 3.07
N MET A 41 -12.92 0.98 3.04
CA MET A 41 -13.68 1.25 4.26
C MET A 41 -14.36 0.01 4.80
N SER A 42 -14.25 -0.16 6.10
CA SER A 42 -14.77 -1.31 6.83
C SER A 42 -16.29 -1.42 6.68
N SER A 43 -16.76 -2.65 6.59
CA SER A 43 -18.17 -2.96 6.40
C SER A 43 -18.51 -4.30 7.05
N LEU A 44 -19.80 -4.61 7.17
CA LEU A 44 -20.28 -5.85 7.78
C LEU A 44 -20.00 -7.07 6.88
N ALA A 45 -19.93 -6.86 5.57
CA ALA A 45 -19.60 -7.88 4.58
C ALA A 45 -18.69 -7.29 3.49
N TYR A 46 -17.98 -8.15 2.76
CA TYR A 46 -17.24 -7.73 1.57
C TYR A 46 -18.23 -7.28 0.51
N ARG A 47 -17.92 -6.16 -0.14
CA ARG A 47 -18.76 -5.55 -1.17
C ARG A 47 -17.90 -4.71 -2.08
N ASP A 48 -18.30 -4.60 -3.34
CA ASP A 48 -17.57 -3.76 -4.27
C ASP A 48 -17.74 -2.28 -3.93
N TYR A 49 -18.98 -1.78 -3.80
CA TYR A 49 -19.23 -0.36 -3.62
C TYR A 49 -19.76 0.05 -2.24
N CYS A 50 -18.99 0.95 -1.63
CA CYS A 50 -19.26 1.94 -0.60
C CYS A 50 -20.45 2.88 -0.78
N GLY A 51 -21.19 3.26 0.26
CA GLY A 51 -22.03 4.48 0.20
C GLY A 51 -21.18 5.74 -0.05
N TYR A 52 -19.93 5.72 0.43
CA TYR A 52 -18.94 6.74 0.09
C TYR A 52 -18.45 6.64 -1.35
N CYS A 53 -18.20 5.42 -1.85
CA CYS A 53 -17.77 5.21 -3.24
C CYS A 53 -18.80 5.73 -4.24
N LEU A 54 -20.10 5.56 -3.96
CA LEU A 54 -21.17 6.09 -4.81
C LEU A 54 -21.11 7.62 -4.96
N LYS A 55 -20.56 8.33 -3.97
CA LYS A 55 -20.37 9.79 -4.01
C LYS A 55 -18.97 10.20 -4.48
N ASN A 56 -17.97 9.34 -4.24
CA ASN A 56 -16.55 9.60 -4.46
C ASN A 56 -15.93 8.35 -5.08
N GLU A 57 -16.24 8.11 -6.35
CA GLU A 57 -15.80 6.90 -7.04
C GLU A 57 -14.26 6.88 -7.17
N PRO A 58 -13.60 5.85 -6.62
CA PRO A 58 -12.17 5.69 -6.81
C PRO A 58 -11.83 5.34 -8.26
N LYS A 59 -10.71 5.86 -8.78
CA LYS A 59 -10.23 5.59 -10.15
C LYS A 59 -9.52 4.25 -10.32
N TRP A 60 -9.80 3.29 -9.43
CA TRP A 60 -9.21 1.96 -9.44
C TRP A 60 -10.32 0.93 -9.15
N GLN A 61 -10.10 -0.30 -9.62
CA GLN A 61 -11.11 -1.35 -9.66
C GLN A 61 -11.08 -2.25 -8.43
N LYS A 62 -9.91 -2.47 -7.84
CA LYS A 62 -9.76 -3.34 -6.66
C LYS A 62 -8.78 -2.77 -5.67
N LEU A 63 -9.02 -3.07 -4.40
CA LEU A 63 -8.18 -2.68 -3.27
C LEU A 63 -8.01 -3.86 -2.33
N VAL A 64 -6.75 -4.09 -1.96
CA VAL A 64 -6.36 -5.03 -0.91
C VAL A 64 -5.78 -4.24 0.24
N ARG A 65 -6.28 -4.50 1.46
CA ARG A 65 -5.68 -3.97 2.69
C ARG A 65 -5.43 -5.04 3.73
N VAL A 66 -4.40 -4.88 4.55
CA VAL A 66 -4.18 -5.75 5.73
C VAL A 66 -5.18 -5.43 6.84
N GLY A 67 -5.38 -4.15 7.14
CA GLY A 67 -6.18 -3.73 8.29
C GLY A 67 -6.61 -2.27 8.26
N GLU A 68 -7.30 -1.84 9.31
CA GLU A 68 -7.45 -0.41 9.61
C GLU A 68 -6.15 0.17 10.15
N TYR A 69 -5.98 1.48 10.02
CA TYR A 69 -4.88 2.22 10.64
C TYR A 69 -5.11 2.38 12.15
N LYS A 70 -5.14 1.25 12.86
CA LYS A 70 -5.32 1.12 14.31
C LYS A 70 -4.24 0.21 14.90
N PRO A 71 -3.98 0.28 16.21
CA PRO A 71 -3.07 -0.66 16.85
C PRO A 71 -3.52 -2.12 16.67
N PRO A 72 -2.58 -3.08 16.52
CA PRO A 72 -1.13 -2.88 16.56
C PRO A 72 -0.50 -2.43 15.22
N LEU A 73 -1.26 -2.51 14.11
CA LEU A 73 -0.74 -2.24 12.75
C LEU A 73 -0.25 -0.79 12.58
N SER A 74 -0.97 0.20 13.11
CA SER A 74 -0.54 1.60 13.06
C SER A 74 0.82 1.84 13.71
N HIS A 75 1.11 1.15 14.83
CA HIS A 75 2.41 1.22 15.50
C HIS A 75 3.52 0.62 14.63
N TRP A 76 3.27 -0.52 14.00
CA TRP A 76 4.26 -1.15 13.11
C TRP A 76 4.56 -0.28 11.89
N ILE A 77 3.52 0.29 11.28
CA ILE A 77 3.67 1.23 10.16
C ILE A 77 4.41 2.49 10.61
N HIS A 78 4.12 3.02 11.81
CA HIS A 78 4.81 4.19 12.33
C HIS A 78 6.31 3.93 12.54
N ARG A 79 6.67 2.80 13.15
CA ARG A 79 8.08 2.36 13.32
C ARG A 79 8.79 2.23 11.97
N PHE A 80 8.11 1.65 10.98
CA PHE A 80 8.62 1.51 9.62
C PHE A 80 8.80 2.88 8.92
N LYS A 81 7.88 3.83 9.10
CA LYS A 81 7.92 5.15 8.43
C LYS A 81 8.91 6.14 9.03
N PHE A 82 9.01 6.17 10.35
CA PHE A 82 9.59 7.31 11.07
C PHE A 82 10.76 6.95 11.99
N GLN A 83 10.91 5.68 12.35
CA GLN A 83 12.00 5.23 13.21
C GLN A 83 13.10 4.50 12.45
N GLN A 84 13.12 4.65 11.12
CA GLN A 84 14.11 4.05 10.22
C GLN A 84 14.28 2.53 10.39
N GLN A 85 13.24 1.84 10.86
CA GLN A 85 13.26 0.39 11.05
C GLN A 85 12.95 -0.32 9.74
N TYR A 86 13.80 -0.11 8.73
CA TYR A 86 13.61 -0.64 7.38
C TYR A 86 13.51 -2.17 7.37
N TRP A 87 14.14 -2.87 8.32
CA TRP A 87 14.06 -4.32 8.51
C TRP A 87 12.66 -4.86 8.85
N LEU A 88 11.67 -3.99 9.07
CA LEU A 88 10.26 -4.38 9.18
C LEU A 88 9.60 -4.62 7.81
N ASP A 89 10.26 -4.22 6.72
CA ASP A 89 9.77 -4.32 5.34
C ASP A 89 9.28 -5.72 5.00
N GLN A 90 10.09 -6.75 5.23
CA GLN A 90 9.77 -8.13 4.88
C GLN A 90 8.56 -8.63 5.70
N ALA A 91 8.54 -8.33 6.99
CA ALA A 91 7.46 -8.75 7.89
C ALA A 91 6.12 -8.09 7.53
N LEU A 92 6.15 -6.80 7.16
CA LEU A 92 4.98 -6.05 6.71
C LEU A 92 4.53 -6.47 5.31
N ALA A 93 5.47 -6.66 4.38
CA ALA A 93 5.20 -7.18 3.05
C ALA A 93 4.54 -8.57 3.13
N ARG A 94 4.96 -9.41 4.09
CA ARG A 94 4.33 -10.71 4.32
C ARG A 94 2.87 -10.56 4.74
N GLN A 95 2.51 -9.58 5.57
CA GLN A 95 1.11 -9.35 5.92
C GLN A 95 0.29 -8.95 4.69
N LEU A 96 0.85 -8.10 3.82
CA LEU A 96 0.20 -7.71 2.57
C LEU A 96 0.08 -8.88 1.59
N LEU A 97 1.11 -9.73 1.47
CA LEU A 97 1.06 -10.97 0.70
C LEU A 97 -0.07 -11.89 1.17
N LEU A 98 -0.22 -12.09 2.48
CA LEU A 98 -1.29 -12.90 3.05
C LEU A 98 -2.67 -12.33 2.72
N ALA A 99 -2.83 -11.01 2.76
CA ALA A 99 -4.06 -10.33 2.36
C ALA A 99 -4.35 -10.48 0.87
N ILE A 100 -3.34 -10.35 -0.01
CA ILE A 100 -3.46 -10.58 -1.46
C ILE A 100 -3.90 -12.02 -1.72
N LYS A 101 -3.22 -13.00 -1.12
CA LYS A 101 -3.55 -14.43 -1.26
C LYS A 101 -4.95 -14.75 -0.73
N GLN A 102 -5.41 -14.05 0.30
CA GLN A 102 -6.78 -14.18 0.79
C GLN A 102 -7.78 -13.61 -0.22
N ALA A 103 -7.52 -12.42 -0.76
CA ALA A 103 -8.36 -11.81 -1.80
C ALA A 103 -8.41 -12.64 -3.10
N GLN A 104 -7.33 -13.31 -3.49
CA GLN A 104 -7.34 -14.26 -4.63
C GLN A 104 -8.33 -15.41 -4.39
N ARG A 105 -8.34 -15.97 -3.17
CA ARG A 105 -9.16 -17.13 -2.80
C ARG A 105 -10.62 -16.76 -2.57
N GLU A 106 -10.88 -15.65 -1.89
CA GLU A 106 -12.22 -15.30 -1.39
C GLU A 106 -12.94 -14.26 -2.26
N GLN A 107 -12.21 -13.48 -3.06
CA GLN A 107 -12.77 -12.35 -3.83
C GLN A 107 -12.45 -12.43 -5.33
N GLY A 108 -11.85 -13.54 -5.78
CA GLY A 108 -11.49 -13.74 -7.19
C GLY A 108 -10.46 -12.74 -7.72
N LEU A 109 -9.62 -12.17 -6.86
CA LEU A 109 -8.59 -11.22 -7.28
C LEU A 109 -7.63 -11.87 -8.28
N ARG A 110 -7.59 -11.34 -9.51
CA ARG A 110 -6.60 -11.72 -10.52
C ARG A 110 -5.30 -10.97 -10.25
N LEU A 111 -4.15 -11.60 -10.49
CA LEU A 111 -2.86 -10.90 -10.30
C LEU A 111 -2.60 -9.92 -11.45
N PRO A 112 -1.96 -8.77 -11.17
CA PRO A 112 -1.56 -7.80 -12.18
C PRO A 112 -0.37 -8.32 -13.01
N GLU A 113 -0.07 -7.60 -14.09
CA GLU A 113 1.11 -7.84 -14.94
C GLU A 113 2.37 -7.18 -14.37
N VAL A 114 2.20 -6.17 -13.52
CA VAL A 114 3.29 -5.40 -12.92
C VAL A 114 2.89 -4.81 -11.57
N ILE A 115 3.87 -4.69 -10.68
CA ILE A 115 3.74 -3.98 -9.40
C ILE A 115 4.49 -2.65 -9.53
N MET A 116 3.84 -1.55 -9.15
CA MET A 116 4.41 -0.20 -9.12
C MET A 116 4.30 0.39 -7.71
N PRO A 117 5.42 0.67 -7.01
CA PRO A 117 5.35 1.39 -5.74
C PRO A 117 4.97 2.85 -5.96
N VAL A 118 4.20 3.43 -5.04
CA VAL A 118 3.97 4.88 -5.02
C VAL A 118 5.31 5.61 -4.82
N PRO A 119 5.70 6.54 -5.71
CA PRO A 119 6.94 7.28 -5.55
C PRO A 119 6.85 8.31 -4.42
N LEU A 120 7.88 8.33 -3.58
CA LEU A 120 8.11 9.43 -2.66
C LEU A 120 8.66 10.65 -3.39
N PHE A 121 8.34 11.83 -2.88
CA PHE A 121 9.03 13.04 -3.34
C PHE A 121 10.45 13.03 -2.79
N TRP A 122 11.43 13.48 -3.58
CA TRP A 122 12.86 13.37 -3.23
C TRP A 122 13.18 13.89 -1.83
N GLN A 123 12.62 15.01 -1.37
CA GLN A 123 12.88 15.50 0.00
C GLN A 123 12.40 14.55 1.11
N ARG A 124 11.31 13.79 0.89
CA ARG A 124 10.89 12.74 1.84
C ARG A 124 11.80 11.51 1.76
N TYR A 125 12.35 11.23 0.58
CA TYR A 125 13.37 10.20 0.41
C TYR A 125 14.64 10.57 1.19
N TRP A 126 15.13 11.81 1.05
CA TRP A 126 16.28 12.33 1.80
C TRP A 126 16.06 12.32 3.33
N GLN A 127 14.86 12.67 3.81
CA GLN A 127 14.56 12.64 5.25
C GLN A 127 14.48 11.23 5.85
N ARG A 128 14.14 10.22 5.05
CA ARG A 128 13.87 8.86 5.54
C ARG A 128 14.93 7.84 5.14
N GLY A 129 15.74 8.13 4.12
CA GLY A 129 16.75 7.22 3.54
C GLY A 129 16.20 6.14 2.62
N PHE A 130 14.88 5.92 2.55
CA PHE A 130 14.26 4.86 1.73
C PHE A 130 12.81 5.16 1.34
N ASN A 131 12.32 4.47 0.29
CA ASN A 131 10.91 4.43 -0.09
C ASN A 131 10.21 3.20 0.50
N GLN A 132 9.30 3.41 1.46
CA GLN A 132 8.54 2.35 2.12
C GLN A 132 7.82 1.44 1.11
N SER A 133 7.11 2.06 0.16
CA SER A 133 6.33 1.36 -0.85
C SER A 133 7.21 0.51 -1.74
N GLU A 134 8.41 1.00 -2.08
CA GLU A 134 9.38 0.26 -2.87
C GLU A 134 9.92 -0.97 -2.14
N LEU A 135 10.27 -0.84 -0.85
CA LEU A 135 10.72 -1.98 -0.05
C LEU A 135 9.64 -3.07 0.04
N LEU A 136 8.39 -2.69 0.28
CA LEU A 136 7.26 -3.63 0.27
C LEU A 136 7.10 -4.29 -1.10
N SER A 137 7.13 -3.51 -2.18
CA SER A 137 6.96 -4.00 -3.55
C SER A 137 8.05 -4.97 -3.98
N ARG A 138 9.31 -4.77 -3.55
CA ARG A 138 10.42 -5.70 -3.86
C ARG A 138 10.16 -7.10 -3.33
N TRP A 139 9.69 -7.22 -2.09
CA TRP A 139 9.32 -8.51 -1.52
C TRP A 139 8.10 -9.13 -2.21
N LEU A 140 7.07 -8.32 -2.49
CA LEU A 140 5.86 -8.79 -3.15
C LEU A 140 6.14 -9.29 -4.58
N ALA A 141 6.91 -8.54 -5.36
CA ALA A 141 7.34 -8.91 -6.71
C ALA A 141 8.05 -10.26 -6.72
N LYS A 142 9.01 -10.44 -5.79
CA LYS A 142 9.74 -11.71 -5.62
C LYS A 142 8.81 -12.88 -5.27
N TRP A 143 7.92 -12.70 -4.31
CA TRP A 143 7.06 -13.81 -3.83
C TRP A 143 5.88 -14.14 -4.75
N LEU A 144 5.40 -13.16 -5.51
CA LEU A 144 4.30 -13.35 -6.47
C LEU A 144 4.80 -13.69 -7.87
N ASN A 145 6.12 -13.59 -8.12
CA ASN A 145 6.73 -13.70 -9.44
C ASN A 145 6.12 -12.71 -10.45
N ILE A 146 5.98 -11.45 -10.04
CA ILE A 146 5.43 -10.36 -10.86
C ILE A 146 6.54 -9.31 -11.05
N PRO A 147 6.76 -8.80 -12.28
CA PRO A 147 7.68 -7.71 -12.53
C PRO A 147 7.46 -6.49 -11.60
N LEU A 148 8.56 -5.90 -11.16
CA LEU A 148 8.57 -4.64 -10.41
C LEU A 148 8.98 -3.51 -11.34
N ASP A 149 8.12 -2.49 -11.46
CA ASP A 149 8.43 -1.26 -12.20
C ASP A 149 8.53 -0.07 -11.23
N ASN A 150 9.77 0.37 -11.01
CA ASN A 150 10.09 1.50 -10.14
C ASN A 150 10.38 2.79 -10.93
N GLN A 151 10.28 2.77 -12.26
CA GLN A 151 10.80 3.82 -13.13
C GLN A 151 9.67 4.55 -13.86
N SER A 152 8.63 3.83 -14.30
CA SER A 152 7.58 4.43 -15.12
C SER A 152 6.71 5.42 -14.35
N LEU A 153 6.61 5.31 -13.02
CA LEU A 153 5.81 6.22 -12.19
C LEU A 153 6.69 7.25 -11.47
N ILE A 154 6.59 8.51 -11.87
CA ILE A 154 7.47 9.59 -11.42
C ILE A 154 6.67 10.62 -10.61
N ARG A 155 7.24 11.10 -9.50
CA ARG A 155 6.69 12.22 -8.74
C ARG A 155 7.47 13.50 -9.01
N GLN A 156 6.87 14.40 -9.78
CA GLN A 156 7.54 15.60 -10.31
C GLN A 156 7.65 16.77 -9.31
N ARG A 157 6.73 16.89 -8.34
CA ARG A 157 6.63 18.10 -7.48
C ARG A 157 6.50 17.82 -5.99
N LYS A 158 7.03 18.74 -5.17
CA LYS A 158 6.77 18.81 -3.73
C LYS A 158 5.33 19.25 -3.54
N THR A 159 4.49 18.36 -3.04
CA THR A 159 3.21 18.82 -2.45
C THR A 159 3.52 19.32 -1.03
N ILE A 160 3.19 20.58 -0.75
CA ILE A 160 3.34 21.21 0.58
C ILE A 160 2.63 20.35 1.66
N SER A 161 3.17 20.36 2.88
CA SER A 161 2.68 19.63 4.06
C SER A 161 1.16 19.77 4.23
N GLN A 162 0.50 18.64 4.52
CA GLN A 162 -0.95 18.45 4.46
C GLN A 162 -1.73 19.00 5.67
N ARG A 163 -1.06 19.68 6.62
CA ARG A 163 -1.72 20.13 7.87
C ARG A 163 -2.62 21.36 7.68
N ASP A 164 -2.33 22.23 6.70
CA ASP A 164 -3.02 23.52 6.56
C ASP A 164 -3.85 23.70 5.28
N LEU A 165 -4.00 22.64 4.46
CA LEU A 165 -4.68 22.73 3.16
C LEU A 165 -6.12 22.18 3.23
N SER A 166 -7.08 22.94 2.70
CA SER A 166 -8.45 22.48 2.51
C SER A 166 -8.52 21.32 1.51
N ALA A 167 -9.57 20.50 1.55
CA ALA A 167 -9.74 19.38 0.61
C ALA A 167 -9.68 19.83 -0.87
N ALA A 168 -10.17 21.03 -1.19
CA ALA A 168 -10.09 21.61 -2.54
C ALA A 168 -8.65 22.01 -2.92
N GLN A 169 -7.90 22.62 -2.01
CA GLN A 169 -6.49 22.97 -2.22
C GLN A 169 -5.62 21.71 -2.34
N ARG A 170 -5.92 20.64 -1.58
CA ARG A 170 -5.27 19.32 -1.74
C ARG A 170 -5.46 18.77 -3.14
N ARG A 171 -6.67 18.86 -3.72
CA ARG A 171 -6.94 18.42 -5.11
C ARG A 171 -6.16 19.24 -6.14
N LYS A 172 -6.06 20.57 -5.96
CA LYS A 172 -5.30 21.46 -6.86
C LYS A 172 -3.78 21.21 -6.76
N ASN A 173 -3.25 21.00 -5.55
CA ASN A 173 -1.83 20.74 -5.31
C ASN A 173 -1.36 19.37 -5.81
N LEU A 174 -2.25 18.38 -5.93
CA LEU A 174 -1.95 17.08 -6.54
C LEU A 174 -2.03 17.10 -8.08
N LYS A 175 -2.63 18.13 -8.68
CA LYS A 175 -2.72 18.27 -10.14
C LYS A 175 -1.31 18.42 -10.71
N ARG A 176 -0.88 17.48 -11.57
CA ARG A 176 0.49 17.35 -12.12
C ARG A 176 1.59 16.99 -11.10
N ALA A 177 1.24 16.40 -9.96
CA ALA A 177 2.24 15.92 -9.01
C ALA A 177 2.91 14.60 -9.45
N PHE A 178 2.21 13.82 -10.28
CA PHE A 178 2.64 12.52 -10.79
C PHE A 178 2.61 12.53 -12.32
N SER A 179 3.50 11.77 -12.93
CA SER A 179 3.50 11.44 -14.35
C SER A 179 3.78 9.95 -14.52
N TYR A 180 3.10 9.34 -15.49
CA TYR A 180 3.37 7.97 -15.91
C TYR A 180 4.03 8.00 -17.29
N GLN A 181 5.21 7.38 -17.40
CA GLN A 181 6.00 7.25 -18.61
C GLN A 181 6.34 5.77 -18.78
N PRO A 182 5.47 4.98 -19.44
CA PRO A 182 5.63 3.53 -19.52
C PRO A 182 6.91 3.17 -20.29
N ILE A 183 7.76 2.34 -19.68
CA ILE A 183 8.83 1.64 -20.39
C ILE A 183 8.26 0.48 -21.21
N ARG A 184 7.14 -0.07 -20.75
CA ARG A 184 6.37 -1.14 -21.39
C ARG A 184 4.88 -0.89 -21.17
N GLU A 185 4.06 -1.31 -22.12
CA GLU A 185 2.61 -1.30 -21.97
C GLU A 185 2.14 -2.41 -21.02
N TYR A 186 1.26 -2.02 -20.09
CA TYR A 186 0.61 -2.92 -19.14
C TYR A 186 -0.88 -2.65 -19.12
N LYS A 187 -1.68 -3.71 -19.09
CA LYS A 187 -3.15 -3.62 -19.00
C LYS A 187 -3.65 -3.74 -17.56
N ARG A 188 -2.94 -4.51 -16.72
CA ARG A 188 -3.29 -4.71 -15.31
C ARG A 188 -2.12 -4.33 -14.41
N VAL A 189 -2.30 -3.29 -13.60
CA VAL A 189 -1.25 -2.74 -12.72
C VAL A 189 -1.69 -2.82 -11.27
N ALA A 190 -0.78 -3.21 -10.36
CA ALA A 190 -0.97 -2.97 -8.93
C ALA A 190 -0.10 -1.81 -8.44
N ILE A 191 -0.73 -0.84 -7.78
CA ILE A 191 -0.06 0.23 -7.07
C ILE A 191 0.09 -0.15 -5.59
N VAL A 192 1.30 -0.07 -5.05
CA VAL A 192 1.57 -0.38 -3.64
C VAL A 192 1.83 0.89 -2.85
N ASP A 193 1.14 1.05 -1.71
CA ASP A 193 1.39 2.12 -0.75
C ASP A 193 1.32 1.59 0.69
N ASP A 194 1.74 2.38 1.68
CA ASP A 194 1.67 1.97 3.08
C ASP A 194 0.28 2.23 3.70
N VAL A 195 -0.29 3.41 3.51
CA VAL A 195 -1.54 3.85 4.14
C VAL A 195 -2.41 4.62 3.17
N LEU A 196 -3.61 4.11 2.93
CA LEU A 196 -4.67 4.83 2.23
C LEU A 196 -5.46 5.72 3.20
N THR A 197 -5.33 7.05 3.03
CA THR A 197 -6.18 8.06 3.69
C THR A 197 -7.32 8.48 2.76
N THR A 198 -7.33 9.72 2.26
CA THR A 198 -8.39 10.21 1.36
C THR A 198 -8.35 9.61 -0.05
N GLY A 199 -7.30 8.85 -0.37
CA GLY A 199 -7.09 8.31 -1.72
C GLY A 199 -6.72 9.35 -2.77
N SER A 200 -6.48 10.60 -2.39
CA SER A 200 -6.18 11.66 -3.36
C SER A 200 -4.87 11.42 -4.12
N THR A 201 -3.84 10.91 -3.46
CA THR A 201 -2.57 10.50 -4.09
C THR A 201 -2.79 9.39 -5.11
N LEU A 202 -3.44 8.30 -4.68
CA LEU A 202 -3.69 7.14 -5.52
C LEU A 202 -4.60 7.48 -6.70
N ASN A 203 -5.64 8.30 -6.49
CA ASN A 203 -6.49 8.79 -7.59
C ASN A 203 -5.71 9.63 -8.61
N ALA A 204 -4.74 10.44 -8.16
CA ALA A 204 -3.90 11.22 -9.07
C ALA A 204 -3.02 10.28 -9.92
N ILE A 205 -2.42 9.26 -9.32
CA ILE A 205 -1.64 8.23 -10.03
C ILE A 205 -2.51 7.46 -11.01
N CYS A 206 -3.67 6.98 -10.57
CA CYS A 206 -4.61 6.25 -11.43
C CYS A 206 -5.08 7.10 -12.61
N THR A 207 -5.28 8.41 -12.41
CA THR A 207 -5.61 9.33 -13.50
C THR A 207 -4.53 9.37 -14.58
N GLU A 208 -3.24 9.28 -14.21
CA GLU A 208 -2.16 9.20 -15.19
C GLU A 208 -2.12 7.85 -15.89
N LEU A 209 -2.28 6.73 -15.16
CA LEU A 209 -2.30 5.39 -15.74
C LEU A 209 -3.44 5.21 -16.76
N LEU A 210 -4.64 5.71 -16.45
CA LEU A 210 -5.82 5.60 -17.34
C LEU A 210 -5.64 6.34 -18.68
N LYS A 211 -4.71 7.30 -18.79
CA LYS A 211 -4.39 7.95 -20.08
C LYS A 211 -3.60 7.03 -21.02
N TRP A 212 -3.00 5.96 -20.51
CA TRP A 212 -2.12 5.05 -21.22
C TRP A 212 -2.74 3.65 -21.38
N ASN A 213 -4.07 3.59 -21.54
CA ASN A 213 -4.82 2.35 -21.81
C ASN A 213 -4.64 1.23 -20.77
N VAL A 214 -4.32 1.59 -19.52
CA VAL A 214 -4.38 0.65 -18.39
C VAL A 214 -5.86 0.38 -18.09
N GLU A 215 -6.26 -0.89 -18.11
CA GLU A 215 -7.66 -1.32 -18.00
C GLU A 215 -8.05 -1.67 -16.57
N GLU A 216 -7.12 -2.26 -15.81
CA GLU A 216 -7.34 -2.63 -14.42
C GLU A 216 -6.23 -2.08 -13.53
N ILE A 217 -6.63 -1.30 -12.54
CA ILE A 217 -5.75 -0.77 -11.51
C ILE A 217 -6.18 -1.37 -10.17
N GLN A 218 -5.22 -2.03 -9.53
CA GLN A 218 -5.35 -2.55 -8.18
C GLN A 218 -4.55 -1.67 -7.22
N VAL A 219 -5.04 -1.49 -6.01
CA VAL A 219 -4.35 -0.76 -4.94
C VAL A 219 -4.08 -1.71 -3.79
N TRP A 220 -2.83 -1.88 -3.41
CA TRP A 220 -2.43 -2.75 -2.29
C TRP A 220 -1.80 -1.89 -1.19
N VAL A 221 -2.41 -1.90 -0.01
CA VAL A 221 -1.96 -1.08 1.12
C VAL A 221 -1.87 -1.86 2.42
N LEU A 222 -0.98 -1.46 3.33
CA LEU A 222 -0.99 -2.05 4.67
C LEU A 222 -2.27 -1.64 5.41
N ALA A 223 -2.61 -0.35 5.41
CA ALA A 223 -3.73 0.15 6.19
C ALA A 223 -4.66 1.14 5.47
N ARG A 224 -5.92 1.16 5.89
CA ARG A 224 -6.91 2.22 5.57
C ARG A 224 -7.18 3.05 6.84
N ALA A 225 -7.08 4.38 6.74
CA ALA A 225 -7.31 5.32 7.84
C ALA A 225 -8.74 5.87 7.93
#